data_AF-A0A5C1A6K3-F1
#
_entry.id   AF-A0A5C1A6K3-F1
#
_cell.length_a   1.000
_cell.length_b   1.000
_cell.length_c   1.000
_cell.angle_alpha   90.00
_cell.angle_beta   90.00
_cell.angle_gamma   90.00
#
_symmetry.space_group_name_H-M   'P 1'
#
loop_
_entity.id
_entity.type
_entity.pdbx_description
1 polymer ?
#
loop_
_entity_poly.entity_id
_entity_poly.type
_entity_poly.pdbx_seq_one_letter_code
_entity_poly.pdbx_strand_id
1 'polypeptide(L)' 'MTPAELRTLGNKHGRGWQARLARELPINARTIRRWLSGKTTMHPAIAKQVRHVMEGWLP' A
#
# COMPACT_ATOMS: atom_id res chain seq x y z
N MET A 1 -7.80 4.00 4.87
CA MET A 1 -6.81 4.66 4.01
C MET A 1 -7.41 4.84 2.64
N THR A 2 -7.31 6.04 2.07
CA THR A 2 -7.86 6.34 0.73
C THR A 2 -6.87 5.96 -0.38
N PRO A 3 -7.32 5.83 -1.64
CA PRO A 3 -6.42 5.60 -2.78
C PRO A 3 -5.36 6.71 -2.93
N ALA A 4 -5.74 7.96 -2.64
CA ALA A 4 -4.83 9.11 -2.69
C ALA A 4 -3.75 9.02 -1.61
N GLU A 5 -4.13 8.72 -0.37
CA GLU A 5 -3.19 8.51 0.73
C GLU A 5 -2.19 7.40 0.42
N LEU A 6 -2.68 6.25 -0.08
CA LEU A 6 -1.83 5.12 -0.44
C LEU A 6 -0.83 5.49 -1.55
N ARG A 7 -1.27 6.24 -2.56
CA ARG A 7 -0.40 6.71 -3.64
C ARG A 7 0.66 7.69 -3.13
N THR A 8 0.27 8.65 -2.31
CA THR A 8 1.20 9.62 -1.70
C THR A 8 2.25 8.92 -0.84
N LEU A 9 1.82 7.96 -0.02
CA LEU A 9 2.74 7.18 0.82
C LEU A 9 3.71 6.36 -0.03
N GLY A 10 3.21 5.64 -1.03
CA GLY A 10 4.04 4.86 -1.94
C GLY A 10 5.04 5.68 -2.74
N ASN A 11 4.65 6.87 -3.20
CA ASN A 11 5.54 7.75 -3.98
C ASN A 11 6.79 8.19 -3.19
N LYS A 12 6.74 8.22 -1.85
CA LYS A 12 7.92 8.49 -1.01
C LYS A 12 9.02 7.45 -1.14
N HIS A 13 8.69 6.22 -1.55
CA HIS A 13 9.62 5.10 -1.65
C HIS A 13 10.08 4.82 -3.09
N GLY A 14 9.72 5.67 -4.05
CA GLY A 14 10.15 5.53 -5.45
C GLY A 14 9.44 4.40 -6.21
N ARG A 15 10.02 3.97 -7.34
CA ARG A 15 9.41 2.94 -8.20
C ARG A 15 9.46 1.56 -7.52
N GLY A 16 8.46 0.71 -7.80
CA GLY A 16 8.44 -0.69 -7.33
C GLY A 16 7.89 -0.91 -5.92
N TRP A 17 7.50 0.15 -5.19
CA TRP A 17 6.94 0.05 -3.84
C TRP A 17 5.73 -0.89 -3.76
N GLN A 18 4.91 -0.97 -4.83
CA GLN A 18 3.75 -1.86 -4.89
C GLN A 18 4.13 -3.34 -4.81
N ALA A 19 5.20 -3.73 -5.50
CA ALA A 19 5.69 -5.10 -5.51
C ALA A 19 6.41 -5.45 -4.21
N ARG A 20 7.05 -4.47 -3.56
CA ARG A 20 7.57 -4.63 -2.20
C ARG A 20 6.43 -4.82 -1.20
N LEU A 21 5.41 -3.95 -1.23
CA LEU A 21 4.25 -4.03 -0.33
C LEU A 21 3.50 -5.36 -0.47
N ALA A 22 3.34 -5.85 -1.70
CA ALA A 22 2.70 -7.13 -1.98
C ALA A 22 3.40 -8.31 -1.26
N ARG A 23 4.74 -8.28 -1.23
CA ARG A 23 5.56 -9.32 -0.60
C ARG A 23 5.52 -9.26 0.93
N GLU A 24 5.55 -8.05 1.49
CA GLU A 24 5.55 -7.82 2.95
C GLU A 24 4.19 -8.09 3.61
N LEU A 25 3.08 -7.82 2.90
CA LEU A 25 1.71 -8.01 3.43
C LEU A 25 1.04 -9.32 2.99
N PRO A 26 1.80 -10.32 2.55
CA PRO A 26 1.35 -11.42 1.66
C PRO A 26 0.07 -11.15 0.83
N ILE A 27 -0.02 -10.01 0.15
CA ILE A 27 -1.21 -9.61 -0.62
C ILE A 27 -0.87 -9.54 -2.11
N ASN A 28 -1.79 -10.02 -2.95
CA ASN A 28 -1.63 -9.97 -4.38
C ASN A 28 -1.45 -8.52 -4.89
N ALA A 29 -0.45 -8.27 -5.75
CA ALA A 29 -0.23 -6.96 -6.37
C ALA A 29 -1.46 -6.42 -7.13
N ARG A 30 -2.35 -7.30 -7.61
CA ARG A 30 -3.64 -6.91 -8.19
C ARG A 30 -4.56 -6.24 -7.17
N THR A 31 -4.54 -6.68 -5.92
CA THR A 31 -5.32 -6.08 -4.83
C THR A 31 -4.83 -4.67 -4.53
N ILE A 32 -3.51 -4.47 -4.47
CA ILE A 32 -2.91 -3.12 -4.31
C ILE A 32 -3.33 -2.20 -5.46
N ARG A 33 -3.30 -2.69 -6.70
CA ARG A 33 -3.78 -1.93 -7.87
C ARG A 33 -5.27 -1.58 -7.76
N ARG A 34 -6.12 -2.49 -7.24
CA ARG A 34 -7.55 -2.22 -7.02
C ARG A 34 -7.79 -1.16 -5.94
N TRP A 35 -6.99 -1.16 -4.86
CA TRP A 35 -7.03 -0.09 -3.86
C TRP A 35 -6.62 1.25 -4.45
N LEU A 36 -5.52 1.28 -5.24
CA LEU A 36 -5.05 2.51 -5.90
C LEU A 36 -6.03 3.06 -6.94
N SER A 37 -6.82 2.20 -7.57
CA SER A 37 -7.87 2.61 -8.51
C SER A 37 -9.20 2.93 -7.85
N GLY A 38 -9.32 2.79 -6.51
CA GLY A 38 -10.58 2.96 -5.80
C GLY A 38 -11.65 1.92 -6.10
N LYS A 39 -11.34 0.85 -6.84
CA LYS A 39 -12.28 -0.23 -7.17
C LYS A 39 -12.62 -1.10 -5.97
N THR A 40 -11.80 -1.05 -4.93
CA THR A 40 -11.98 -1.81 -3.70
C THR A 40 -11.56 -0.93 -2.54
N THR A 41 -12.43 -0.82 -1.53
CA THR A 41 -12.11 -0.14 -0.28
C THR A 41 -11.16 -1.00 0.54
N MET A 42 -10.08 -0.40 1.03
CA MET A 42 -9.14 -1.09 1.91
C MET A 42 -9.76 -1.23 3.30
N HIS A 43 -9.78 -2.45 3.83
CA HIS A 43 -10.26 -2.69 5.20
C HIS A 43 -9.41 -1.90 6.22
N PRO A 44 -10.00 -1.29 7.27
CA PRO A 44 -9.25 -0.47 8.23
C PRO A 44 -8.06 -1.18 8.90
N ALA A 45 -8.20 -2.48 9.22
CA ALA A 45 -7.10 -3.27 9.78
C ALA A 45 -5.90 -3.40 8.82
N ILE A 46 -6.18 -3.65 7.53
CA ILE A 46 -5.15 -3.71 6.49
C ILE A 46 -4.52 -2.33 6.29
N ALA A 47 -5.33 -1.25 6.34
CA ALA A 47 -4.81 0.10 6.26
C ALA A 47 -3.80 0.42 7.37
N LYS A 48 -4.04 -0.06 8.60
CA LYS A 48 -3.10 0.09 9.71
C LYS A 48 -1.79 -0.67 9.43
N GLN A 49 -1.89 -1.91 8.94
CA GLN A 49 -0.71 -2.72 8.58
C GLN A 49 0.10 -2.09 7.43
N VAL A 50 -0.56 -1.60 6.38
CA VAL A 50 0.10 -0.91 5.26
C VAL A 50 0.91 0.29 5.75
N ARG A 51 0.35 1.13 6.62
CA ARG A 51 1.11 2.26 7.20
C ARG A 51 2.32 1.78 7.97
N HIS A 52 2.12 0.82 8.88
CA HIS A 52 3.19 0.29 9.71
C HIS A 52 4.35 -0.28 8.88
N VAL A 53 4.05 -1.08 7.85
CA VAL A 53 5.06 -1.65 6.95
C VAL A 53 5.81 -0.57 6.18
N MET A 54 5.09 0.41 5.62
CA MET A 54 5.71 1.46 4.81
C MET A 54 6.50 2.47 5.66
N GLU A 55 6.08 2.75 6.89
CA GLU A 55 6.86 3.53 7.86
C GLU A 55 8.17 2.82 8.20
N GLY A 56 8.16 1.49 8.33
CA GLY A 56 9.37 0.68 8.50
C GLY A 56 10.31 0.66 7.29
N TRP A 57 9.95 1.29 6.17
CA TRP A 57 10.84 1.47 5.02
C TRP A 57 11.55 2.83 5.01
N LEU A 58 11.21 3.72 5.94
CA LEU A 58 11.95 4.97 6.14
C LEU A 58 13.28 4.64 6.83
N PRO A 59 14.39 5.30 6.43
CA PRO A 59 15.70 5.10 7.04
C PRO A 59 15.73 5.56 8.50
#